data_AF-D8PLW5-F1
#
_entry.id   AF-D8PLW5-F1
#
_cell.length_a   1.000
_cell.length_b   1.000
_cell.length_c   1.000
_cell.angle_alpha   90.00
_cell.angle_beta   90.00
_cell.angle_gamma   90.00
#
_symmetry.space_group_name_H-M   'P 1'
#
loop_
_entity.id
_entity.type
_entity.pdbx_description
1 polymer ?
#
loop_
_entity_poly.entity_id
_entity_poly.type
_entity_poly.pdbx_seq_one_letter_code
_entity_poly.pdbx_strand_id
1 'polypeptide(L)'
;LGIFRCIIYGTICWLYLHGIIPPGFGIFFATTTIWAVQIQCVLQIICNRVGVLLPDDRSRLTLKLSVAFLVLLINISVYCIWIPSKMGVDEKFKQINVVWDRVEKVIYLFIDMALNAYFIISVKRRLVAYGLRKYDALVRYNTWIATVSVSMDVFIICMMSLKNDFVYNQVHPVAYMVKLNIEISMSDLIRRVA
;
A
#
# COMPACT_ATOMS: atom_id res chain seq x y z
N LEU A 1 -2.08 13.80 -10.80
CA LEU A 1 -0.88 13.65 -9.94
C LEU A 1 -0.36 12.21 -9.83
N GLY A 2 -1.21 11.18 -9.70
CA GLY A 2 -0.76 9.77 -9.63
C GLY A 2 -0.01 9.28 -10.87
N ILE A 3 -0.51 9.60 -12.06
CA ILE A 3 0.08 9.20 -13.35
C ILE A 3 1.49 9.79 -13.54
N PHE A 4 1.74 11.02 -13.08
CA PHE A 4 3.04 11.69 -13.19
C PHE A 4 4.12 10.97 -12.37
N ARG A 5 3.76 10.40 -11.22
CA ARG A 5 4.68 9.64 -10.36
C ARG A 5 4.96 8.24 -10.92
N CYS A 6 3.97 7.62 -11.55
CA CYS A 6 4.15 6.37 -12.29
C CYS A 6 5.05 6.55 -13.52
N ILE A 7 4.94 7.68 -14.23
CA ILE A 7 5.81 8.02 -15.36
C ILE A 7 7.26 8.21 -14.87
N ILE A 8 7.48 8.97 -13.79
CA ILE A 8 8.83 9.17 -13.23
C ILE A 8 9.46 7.84 -12.78
N TYR A 9 8.71 6.99 -12.09
CA TYR A 9 9.19 5.66 -11.68
C TYR A 9 9.46 4.76 -12.89
N GLY A 10 8.59 4.77 -13.90
CA GLY A 10 8.77 4.05 -15.16
C GLY A 10 10.01 4.52 -15.92
N THR A 11 10.26 5.83 -15.99
CA THR A 11 11.45 6.41 -16.65
C THR A 11 12.74 6.05 -15.91
N ILE A 12 12.73 6.06 -14.57
CA ILE A 12 13.89 5.66 -13.75
C ILE A 12 14.15 4.15 -13.89
N CYS A 13 13.11 3.33 -13.91
CA CYS A 13 13.23 1.89 -14.07
C CYS A 13 13.64 1.49 -15.50
N TRP A 14 13.22 2.26 -16.52
CA TRP A 14 13.64 2.09 -17.91
C TRP A 14 15.11 2.47 -18.11
N LEU A 15 15.59 3.56 -17.49
CA LEU A 15 17.01 3.94 -17.50
C LEU A 15 17.89 2.88 -16.80
N TYR A 16 17.38 2.26 -15.73
CA TYR A 16 18.07 1.18 -15.01
C TYR A 16 18.20 -0.10 -15.84
N LEU A 17 17.17 -0.45 -16.62
CA LEU A 17 17.14 -1.64 -17.49
C LEU A 17 18.03 -1.53 -18.72
N HIS A 18 18.33 -0.30 -19.18
CA HIS A 18 19.17 -0.05 -20.36
C HIS A 18 20.69 -0.12 -20.08
N GLY A 19 21.09 -0.46 -18.85
CA GLY A 19 22.48 -0.80 -18.51
C GLY A 19 23.49 0.37 -18.55
N ILE A 20 23.03 1.62 -18.54
CA ILE A 20 23.90 2.80 -18.70
C ILE A 20 24.58 3.22 -17.38
N ILE A 21 24.10 2.75 -16.22
CA ILE A 21 24.58 3.23 -14.91
C ILE A 21 25.01 2.06 -14.00
N PRO A 22 26.26 2.06 -13.46
CA PRO A 22 26.77 0.98 -12.62
C PRO A 22 25.96 0.82 -11.32
N PRO A 23 25.90 -0.40 -10.74
CA PRO A 23 25.21 -0.67 -9.48
C PRO A 23 25.88 0.10 -8.32
N GLY A 24 25.41 1.32 -8.05
CA GLY A 24 25.88 2.18 -6.97
C GLY A 24 24.86 2.29 -5.84
N PHE A 25 25.34 2.62 -4.63
CA PHE A 25 24.52 2.91 -3.44
C PHE A 25 23.36 3.87 -3.72
N GLY A 26 23.59 4.89 -4.58
CA GLY A 26 22.58 5.88 -4.95
C GLY A 26 21.36 5.28 -5.67
N ILE A 27 21.53 4.21 -6.46
CA ILE A 27 20.40 3.56 -7.15
C ILE A 27 19.56 2.77 -6.15
N PHE A 28 20.22 2.00 -5.28
CA PHE A 28 19.52 1.26 -4.21
C PHE A 28 18.76 2.20 -3.29
N PHE A 29 19.39 3.30 -2.86
CA PHE A 29 18.75 4.35 -2.08
C PHE A 29 17.56 4.97 -2.83
N ALA A 30 17.70 5.32 -4.11
CA ALA A 30 16.63 5.91 -4.90
C ALA A 30 15.45 4.96 -5.08
N THR A 31 15.69 3.69 -5.41
CA THR A 31 14.64 2.68 -5.57
C THR A 31 13.87 2.47 -4.26
N THR A 32 14.57 2.28 -3.14
CA THR A 32 13.93 2.13 -1.82
C THR A 32 13.16 3.39 -1.43
N THR A 33 13.68 4.58 -1.74
CA THR A 33 13.00 5.85 -1.47
C THR A 33 11.70 5.97 -2.25
N ILE A 34 11.71 5.69 -3.56
CA ILE A 34 10.50 5.80 -4.37
C ILE A 34 9.45 4.78 -3.90
N TRP A 35 9.87 3.57 -3.57
CA TRP A 35 8.99 2.55 -3.02
C TRP A 35 8.39 2.94 -1.67
N ALA A 36 9.21 3.43 -0.72
CA ALA A 36 8.74 3.89 0.59
C ALA A 36 7.72 5.03 0.46
N VAL A 37 8.01 5.98 -0.43
CA VAL A 37 7.15 7.10 -0.77
C VAL A 37 5.84 6.64 -1.44
N GLN A 38 5.87 5.56 -2.21
CA GLN A 38 4.68 4.95 -2.81
C GLN A 38 3.78 4.31 -1.76
N ILE A 39 4.34 3.47 -0.88
CA ILE A 39 3.61 2.84 0.24
C ILE A 39 2.97 3.89 1.14
N GLN A 40 3.74 4.90 1.55
CA GLN A 40 3.26 5.96 2.42
C GLN A 40 2.07 6.68 1.78
N CYS A 41 2.15 7.01 0.49
CA CYS A 41 1.05 7.68 -0.20
C CYS A 41 -0.20 6.81 -0.33
N VAL A 42 -0.06 5.53 -0.70
CA VAL A 42 -1.21 4.62 -0.86
C VAL A 42 -1.95 4.44 0.46
N LEU A 43 -1.23 4.13 1.54
CA LEU A 43 -1.85 3.94 2.86
C LEU A 43 -2.48 5.22 3.40
N GLN A 44 -1.87 6.38 3.16
CA GLN A 44 -2.45 7.67 3.56
C GLN A 44 -3.72 8.02 2.78
N ILE A 45 -3.80 7.67 1.50
CA ILE A 45 -5.01 7.84 0.69
C ILE A 45 -6.15 7.00 1.29
N ILE A 46 -5.90 5.70 1.59
CA ILE A 46 -6.88 4.81 2.21
C ILE A 46 -7.33 5.34 3.58
N CYS A 47 -6.37 5.77 4.42
CA CYS A 47 -6.67 6.40 5.71
C CYS A 47 -7.49 7.69 5.54
N ASN A 48 -7.23 8.47 4.49
CA ASN A 48 -7.97 9.69 4.24
C ASN A 48 -9.43 9.41 3.87
N ARG A 49 -9.70 8.40 3.03
CA ARG A 49 -11.08 7.96 2.72
C ARG A 49 -11.79 7.48 3.96
N VAL A 50 -11.17 6.57 4.71
CA VAL A 50 -11.74 6.07 5.98
C VAL A 50 -12.05 7.25 6.90
N GLY A 51 -11.10 8.19 7.00
CA GLY A 51 -11.20 9.43 7.76
C GLY A 51 -12.38 10.31 7.38
N VAL A 52 -12.71 10.45 6.09
CA VAL A 52 -13.89 11.22 5.63
C VAL A 52 -15.20 10.61 6.14
N LEU A 53 -15.23 9.30 6.41
CA LEU A 53 -16.39 8.64 6.99
C LEU A 53 -16.45 8.69 8.52
N LEU A 54 -15.42 9.18 9.22
CA LEU A 54 -15.50 9.42 10.66
C LEU A 54 -16.24 10.74 10.93
N PRO A 55 -17.14 10.80 11.92
CA PRO A 55 -17.88 12.01 12.26
C PRO A 55 -17.05 13.01 13.06
N ASP A 56 -15.95 12.55 13.66
CA ASP A 56 -15.12 13.34 14.56
C ASP A 56 -13.73 13.60 13.93
N ASP A 57 -13.41 14.89 13.80
CA ASP A 57 -12.16 15.36 13.19
C ASP A 57 -10.92 14.96 14.01
N ARG A 58 -11.05 14.85 15.35
CA ARG A 58 -9.95 14.42 16.21
C ARG A 58 -9.61 12.96 15.97
N SER A 59 -10.63 12.10 16.00
CA SER A 59 -10.48 10.67 15.69
C SER A 59 -9.93 10.43 14.28
N ARG A 60 -10.33 11.25 13.29
CA ARG A 60 -9.79 11.23 11.93
C ARG A 60 -8.30 11.58 11.89
N LEU A 61 -7.89 12.64 12.58
CA LEU A 61 -6.50 13.07 12.60
C LEU A 61 -5.60 12.05 13.32
N THR A 62 -6.06 11.52 14.45
CA THR A 62 -5.34 10.48 15.21
C THR A 62 -5.16 9.23 14.36
N LEU A 63 -6.21 8.73 13.69
CA LEU A 63 -6.08 7.54 12.84
C LEU A 63 -5.07 7.75 11.69
N LYS A 64 -5.12 8.90 11.02
CA LYS A 64 -4.16 9.26 9.97
C LYS A 64 -2.73 9.33 10.49
N LEU A 65 -2.53 10.03 11.61
CA LEU A 65 -1.21 10.27 12.19
C LEU A 65 -0.61 8.98 12.76
N SER A 66 -1.41 8.16 13.44
CA SER A 66 -0.98 6.86 13.97
C SER A 66 -0.54 5.92 12.85
N VAL A 67 -1.32 5.80 11.77
CA VAL A 67 -0.92 4.96 10.62
C VAL A 67 0.28 5.57 9.89
N ALA A 68 0.35 6.90 9.75
CA ALA A 68 1.49 7.57 9.14
C ALA A 68 2.79 7.28 9.88
N PHE A 69 2.76 7.38 11.21
CA PHE A 69 3.90 7.14 12.07
C PHE A 69 4.32 5.67 12.09
N LEU A 70 3.35 4.75 12.16
CA LEU A 70 3.62 3.31 12.11
C LEU A 70 4.31 2.91 10.79
N VAL A 71 3.80 3.38 9.65
CA VAL A 71 4.36 3.08 8.33
C VAL A 71 5.74 3.73 8.15
N LEU A 72 5.96 4.91 8.72
CA LEU A 72 7.27 5.56 8.72
C LEU A 72 8.31 4.72 9.47
N LEU A 73 7.96 4.20 10.65
CA LEU A 73 8.86 3.33 11.42
C LEU A 73 9.23 2.06 10.67
N ILE A 74 8.25 1.43 10.00
CA ILE A 74 8.50 0.24 9.18
C ILE A 74 9.44 0.58 8.03
N ASN A 75 9.19 1.67 7.29
CA ASN A 75 10.05 2.11 6.19
C ASN A 75 11.49 2.39 6.63
N ILE A 76 11.69 3.02 7.79
CA ILE A 76 13.04 3.23 8.35
C ILE A 76 13.72 1.88 8.62
N SER A 77 12.99 0.91 9.17
CA SER A 77 13.51 -0.43 9.43
C SER A 77 13.94 -1.16 8.15
N VAL A 78 13.15 -1.04 7.07
CA VAL A 78 13.51 -1.59 5.74
C VAL A 78 14.76 -0.93 5.20
N TYR A 79 14.85 0.38 5.35
CA TYR A 79 16.00 1.16 4.91
C TYR A 79 17.31 0.63 5.52
N CYS A 80 17.29 0.38 6.82
CA CYS A 80 18.45 -0.13 7.57
C CYS A 80 18.79 -1.59 7.26
N ILE A 81 17.84 -2.43 6.84
CA ILE A 81 18.07 -3.87 6.59
C ILE A 81 18.41 -4.15 5.12
N TRP A 82 17.72 -3.49 4.19
CA TRP A 82 17.80 -3.79 2.76
C TRP A 82 19.10 -3.26 2.12
N ILE A 83 19.50 -2.04 2.47
CA ILE A 83 20.71 -1.40 1.95
C ILE A 83 21.99 -2.21 2.26
N PRO A 84 22.28 -2.59 3.52
CA PRO A 84 23.46 -3.41 3.81
C PRO A 84 23.34 -4.82 3.22
N SER A 85 22.12 -5.37 3.10
CA SER A 85 21.91 -6.67 2.45
C SER A 85 22.27 -6.66 0.96
N LYS A 86 22.12 -5.53 0.24
CA LYS A 86 22.47 -5.41 -1.18
C LYS A 86 23.91 -5.01 -1.43
N MET A 87 24.57 -4.35 -0.48
CA MET A 87 26.00 -4.05 -0.55
C MET A 87 26.91 -5.28 -0.27
N GLY A 88 26.34 -6.45 0.00
CA GLY A 88 27.08 -7.71 0.04
C GLY A 88 28.03 -7.86 1.23
N VAL A 89 27.77 -7.14 2.34
CA VAL A 89 28.67 -7.08 3.50
C VAL A 89 28.65 -8.38 4.33
N ASP A 90 27.53 -9.14 4.36
CA ASP A 90 27.44 -10.43 5.06
C ASP A 90 26.27 -11.30 4.53
N GLU A 91 26.49 -12.61 4.39
CA GLU A 91 25.46 -13.59 3.97
C GLU A 91 24.33 -13.70 5.01
N LYS A 92 24.62 -13.41 6.28
CA LYS A 92 23.63 -13.35 7.37
C LYS A 92 22.61 -12.23 7.16
N PHE A 93 23.06 -11.05 6.72
CA PHE A 93 22.15 -9.92 6.44
C PHE A 93 21.18 -10.24 5.30
N LYS A 94 21.63 -11.03 4.31
CA LYS A 94 20.78 -11.48 3.21
C LYS A 94 19.67 -12.42 3.67
N GLN A 95 19.96 -13.36 4.58
CA GLN A 95 18.94 -14.24 5.15
C GLN A 95 17.96 -13.47 6.03
N ILE A 96 18.45 -12.53 6.84
CA ILE A 96 17.61 -11.66 7.68
C ILE A 96 16.69 -10.82 6.80
N ASN A 97 17.19 -10.25 5.69
CA ASN A 97 16.40 -9.45 4.77
C ASN A 97 15.24 -10.25 4.14
N VAL A 98 15.46 -11.51 3.77
CA VAL A 98 14.39 -12.37 3.21
C VAL A 98 13.27 -12.60 4.22
N VAL A 99 13.61 -12.80 5.50
CA VAL A 99 12.60 -12.98 6.56
C VAL A 99 11.90 -11.66 6.86
N TRP A 100 12.66 -10.57 6.97
CA TRP A 100 12.12 -9.25 7.26
C TRP A 100 11.15 -8.76 6.18
N ASP A 101 11.50 -8.92 4.90
CA ASP A 101 10.65 -8.53 3.77
C ASP A 101 9.30 -9.29 3.79
N ARG A 102 9.27 -10.55 4.26
CA ARG A 102 8.01 -11.29 4.47
C ARG A 102 7.20 -10.73 5.63
N VAL A 103 7.85 -10.49 6.77
CA VAL A 103 7.20 -9.99 7.99
C VAL A 103 6.58 -8.61 7.74
N GLU A 104 7.33 -7.72 7.09
CA GLU A 104 6.84 -6.39 6.73
C GLU A 104 5.55 -6.46 5.91
N LYS A 105 5.50 -7.29 4.87
CA LYS A 105 4.30 -7.40 4.03
C LYS A 105 3.11 -7.93 4.78
N VAL A 106 3.33 -8.86 5.71
CA VAL A 106 2.26 -9.36 6.58
C VAL A 106 1.74 -8.22 7.46
N ILE A 107 2.62 -7.36 7.97
CA ILE A 107 2.21 -6.16 8.74
C ILE A 107 1.37 -5.23 7.85
N TYR A 108 1.79 -4.95 6.61
CA TYR A 108 1.00 -4.12 5.70
C TYR A 108 -0.35 -4.75 5.34
N LEU A 109 -0.40 -6.06 5.13
CA LEU A 109 -1.64 -6.80 4.90
C LEU A 109 -2.60 -6.63 6.08
N PHE A 110 -2.10 -6.75 7.32
CA PHE A 110 -2.91 -6.54 8.52
C PHE A 110 -3.43 -5.10 8.62
N ILE A 111 -2.60 -4.10 8.32
CA ILE A 111 -3.01 -2.69 8.31
C ILE A 111 -4.10 -2.47 7.25
N ASP A 112 -3.91 -2.97 6.02
CA ASP A 112 -4.88 -2.84 4.93
C ASP A 112 -6.22 -3.51 5.29
N MET A 113 -6.16 -4.74 5.81
CA MET A 113 -7.33 -5.48 6.26
C MET A 113 -8.06 -4.77 7.40
N ALA A 114 -7.33 -4.25 8.40
CA ALA A 114 -7.93 -3.52 9.53
C ALA A 114 -8.62 -2.23 9.06
N LEU A 115 -7.99 -1.46 8.17
CA LEU A 115 -8.56 -0.23 7.62
C LEU A 115 -9.81 -0.51 6.77
N ASN A 116 -9.76 -1.56 5.93
CA ASN A 116 -10.90 -1.96 5.10
C ASN A 116 -12.06 -2.54 5.93
N ALA A 117 -11.77 -3.32 6.98
CA ALA A 117 -12.77 -3.79 7.93
C ALA A 117 -13.41 -2.62 8.70
N TYR A 118 -12.59 -1.70 9.20
CA TYR A 118 -13.06 -0.51 9.91
C TYR A 118 -13.97 0.35 9.03
N PHE A 119 -13.64 0.50 7.75
CA PHE A 119 -14.48 1.18 6.76
C PHE A 119 -15.87 0.54 6.65
N ILE A 120 -15.94 -0.77 6.40
CA ILE A 120 -17.20 -1.50 6.22
C ILE A 120 -18.06 -1.41 7.49
N ILE A 121 -17.46 -1.56 8.67
CA ILE A 121 -18.18 -1.44 9.96
C ILE A 121 -18.73 -0.03 10.14
N SER A 122 -17.93 1.00 9.82
CA SER A 122 -18.34 2.41 9.94
C SER A 122 -19.50 2.74 8.99
N VAL A 123 -19.42 2.26 7.74
CA VAL A 123 -20.49 2.38 6.74
C VAL A 123 -21.77 1.71 7.25
N LYS A 124 -21.68 0.44 7.69
CA LYS A 124 -22.83 -0.32 8.17
C LYS A 124 -23.51 0.33 9.38
N ARG A 125 -22.73 0.83 10.34
CA ARG A 125 -23.28 1.53 11.53
C ARG A 125 -24.06 2.78 11.15
N ARG A 126 -23.54 3.60 10.23
CA ARG A 126 -24.26 4.80 9.74
C ARG A 126 -25.55 4.43 9.04
N LEU A 127 -25.53 3.38 8.23
CA LEU A 127 -26.68 2.94 7.45
C LEU A 127 -27.84 2.41 8.29
N VAL A 128 -27.51 1.63 9.32
CA VAL A 128 -28.50 1.19 10.31
C VAL A 128 -29.14 2.38 11.02
N ALA A 129 -28.38 3.45 11.31
CA ALA A 129 -28.90 4.64 11.96
C ALA A 129 -29.90 5.44 11.10
N TYR A 130 -29.75 5.42 9.77
CA TYR A 130 -30.68 6.11 8.85
C TYR A 130 -31.85 5.23 8.38
N GLY A 131 -31.79 3.89 8.53
CA GLY A 131 -32.90 2.98 8.19
C GLY A 131 -33.12 2.74 6.69
N LEU A 132 -32.24 3.22 5.80
CA LEU A 132 -32.40 3.07 4.36
C LEU A 132 -31.86 1.72 3.84
N ARG A 133 -32.76 0.74 3.69
CA ARG A 133 -32.50 -0.55 2.98
C ARG A 133 -31.95 -0.37 1.55
N LYS A 134 -32.14 0.80 0.93
CA LYS A 134 -31.68 1.11 -0.44
C LYS A 134 -30.15 1.09 -0.59
N TYR A 135 -29.41 1.30 0.50
CA TYR A 135 -27.96 1.42 0.48
C TYR A 135 -27.23 0.10 0.78
N ASP A 136 -27.95 -0.99 1.10
CA ASP A 136 -27.34 -2.32 1.30
C ASP A 136 -26.60 -2.80 0.05
N ALA A 137 -27.09 -2.43 -1.15
CA ALA A 137 -26.40 -2.70 -2.40
C ALA A 137 -25.04 -1.98 -2.49
N LEU A 138 -24.98 -0.74 -1.98
CA LEU A 138 -23.74 0.06 -1.93
C LEU A 138 -22.73 -0.56 -0.95
N VAL A 139 -23.19 -0.99 0.22
CA VAL A 139 -22.36 -1.71 1.21
C VAL A 139 -21.79 -2.98 0.62
N ARG A 140 -22.63 -3.77 -0.04
CA ARG A 140 -22.22 -5.04 -0.65
C ARG A 140 -21.18 -4.82 -1.74
N TYR A 141 -21.39 -3.84 -2.61
CA TYR A 141 -20.44 -3.47 -3.65
C TYR A 141 -19.10 -3.00 -3.07
N ASN A 142 -19.13 -2.12 -2.09
CA ASN A 142 -17.92 -1.64 -1.41
C ASN A 142 -17.17 -2.76 -0.67
N THR A 143 -17.92 -3.70 -0.07
CA THR A 143 -17.34 -4.89 0.60
C THR A 143 -16.64 -5.80 -0.39
N TRP A 144 -17.22 -6.01 -1.58
CA TRP A 144 -16.61 -6.77 -2.66
C TRP A 144 -15.29 -6.14 -3.12
N ILE A 145 -15.31 -4.83 -3.39
CA ILE A 145 -14.11 -4.10 -3.82
C ILE A 145 -13.01 -4.14 -2.74
N ALA A 146 -13.37 -3.96 -1.47
CA ALA A 146 -12.42 -4.07 -0.35
C ALA A 146 -11.81 -5.47 -0.26
N THR A 147 -12.60 -6.51 -0.50
CA THR A 147 -12.11 -7.90 -0.53
C THR A 147 -11.12 -8.10 -1.68
N VAL A 148 -11.39 -7.52 -2.86
CA VAL A 148 -10.46 -7.53 -4.00
C VAL A 148 -9.16 -6.80 -3.65
N SER A 149 -9.22 -5.66 -2.96
CA SER A 149 -8.02 -4.94 -2.49
C SER A 149 -7.13 -5.80 -1.60
N VAL A 150 -7.71 -6.47 -0.59
CA VAL A 150 -6.97 -7.36 0.33
C VAL A 150 -6.43 -8.58 -0.42
N SER A 151 -7.18 -9.11 -1.39
CA SER A 151 -6.73 -10.25 -2.19
C SER A 151 -5.48 -9.93 -3.02
N MET A 152 -5.31 -8.67 -3.46
CA MET A 152 -4.12 -8.22 -4.16
C MET A 152 -2.87 -8.25 -3.27
N ASP A 153 -2.98 -7.91 -1.99
CA ASP A 153 -1.87 -8.03 -1.05
C ASP A 153 -1.46 -9.49 -0.83
N VAL A 154 -2.46 -10.37 -0.67
CA VAL A 154 -2.22 -11.81 -0.56
C VAL A 154 -1.52 -12.34 -1.81
N PHE A 155 -1.93 -11.86 -2.99
CA PHE A 155 -1.29 -12.22 -4.26
C PHE A 155 0.17 -11.78 -4.34
N ILE A 156 0.51 -10.57 -3.87
CA ILE A 156 1.90 -10.10 -3.77
C ILE A 156 2.73 -11.00 -2.85
N ILE A 157 2.16 -11.42 -1.71
CA ILE A 157 2.83 -12.33 -0.76
C ILE A 157 3.04 -13.71 -1.40
N CYS A 158 2.05 -14.24 -2.12
CA CYS A 158 2.18 -15.50 -2.86
C CYS A 158 3.25 -15.42 -3.96
N MET A 159 3.27 -14.33 -4.73
CA MET A 159 4.27 -14.07 -5.77
C MET A 159 5.70 -14.00 -5.20
N MET A 160 5.87 -13.53 -3.97
CA MET A 160 7.16 -13.51 -3.27
C MET A 160 7.67 -14.91 -2.90
N SER A 161 6.78 -15.90 -2.81
CA SER A 161 7.19 -17.29 -2.63
C SER A 161 7.84 -17.87 -3.90
N LEU A 162 7.66 -17.23 -5.06
CA LEU A 162 8.41 -17.58 -6.28
C LEU A 162 9.81 -16.97 -6.20
N LYS A 163 10.85 -17.80 -6.39
CA LYS A 163 12.29 -17.46 -6.27
C LYS A 163 12.82 -16.35 -7.22
N ASN A 164 11.98 -15.76 -8.07
CA ASN A 164 12.41 -14.78 -9.09
C ASN A 164 12.18 -13.34 -8.61
N ASP A 165 13.23 -12.71 -8.06
CA ASP A 165 13.24 -11.31 -7.61
C ASP A 165 12.78 -10.30 -8.69
N PHE A 166 12.98 -10.63 -9.97
CA PHE A 166 12.66 -9.73 -11.08
C PHE A 166 11.16 -9.60 -11.35
N VAL A 167 10.42 -10.73 -11.29
CA VAL A 167 8.96 -10.73 -11.45
C VAL A 167 8.32 -10.02 -10.26
N TYR A 168 8.85 -10.26 -9.08
CA TYR A 168 8.40 -9.65 -7.83
C TYR A 168 8.44 -8.11 -7.85
N ASN A 169 9.53 -7.51 -8.33
CA ASN A 169 9.66 -6.05 -8.40
C ASN A 169 8.66 -5.38 -9.37
N GLN A 170 8.17 -6.10 -10.39
CA GLN A 170 7.20 -5.56 -11.35
C GLN A 170 5.75 -5.65 -10.86
N VAL A 171 5.45 -6.65 -10.03
CA VAL A 171 4.09 -6.86 -9.50
C VAL A 171 3.69 -5.78 -8.50
N HIS A 172 4.64 -5.24 -7.74
CA HIS A 172 4.41 -4.17 -6.74
C HIS A 172 3.72 -2.94 -7.36
N PRO A 173 4.31 -2.25 -8.37
CA PRO A 173 3.68 -1.08 -9.01
C PRO A 173 2.28 -1.37 -9.56
N VAL A 174 2.07 -2.56 -10.13
CA VAL A 174 0.78 -2.96 -10.71
C VAL A 174 -0.28 -3.10 -9.62
N ALA A 175 0.04 -3.81 -8.53
CA ALA A 175 -0.90 -3.99 -7.43
C ALA A 175 -1.26 -2.65 -6.77
N TYR A 176 -0.30 -1.74 -6.60
CA TYR A 176 -0.58 -0.40 -6.11
C TYR A 176 -1.45 0.42 -7.06
N MET A 177 -1.26 0.27 -8.38
CA MET A 177 -2.11 0.94 -9.36
C MET A 177 -3.55 0.45 -9.31
N VAL A 178 -3.76 -0.85 -9.10
CA VAL A 178 -5.11 -1.42 -8.89
C VAL A 178 -5.74 -0.87 -7.62
N LYS A 179 -5.00 -0.87 -6.49
CA LYS A 179 -5.49 -0.30 -5.23
C LYS A 179 -5.90 1.17 -5.36
N LEU A 180 -5.09 1.97 -6.05
CA LEU A 180 -5.42 3.38 -6.31
C LEU A 180 -6.66 3.55 -7.18
N ASN A 181 -6.84 2.72 -8.22
CA ASN A 181 -8.03 2.77 -9.06
C ASN A 181 -9.29 2.36 -8.29
N ILE A 182 -9.19 1.32 -7.47
CA ILE A 182 -10.24 0.89 -6.54
C ILE A 182 -10.67 2.05 -5.65
N GLU A 183 -9.71 2.76 -5.08
CA GLU A 183 -9.98 3.86 -4.16
C GLU A 183 -10.70 5.03 -4.85
N ILE A 184 -10.23 5.43 -6.02
CA ILE A 184 -10.83 6.50 -6.81
C ILE A 184 -12.26 6.11 -7.21
N SER A 185 -12.46 4.88 -7.69
CA SER A 185 -13.78 4.37 -8.08
C SER A 185 -14.77 4.34 -6.91
N MET A 186 -14.31 3.92 -5.73
CA MET A 186 -15.13 3.91 -4.52
C MET A 186 -15.50 5.33 -4.06
N SER A 187 -14.53 6.25 -4.09
CA SER A 187 -14.76 7.66 -3.73
C SER A 187 -15.77 8.34 -4.67
N ASP A 188 -15.69 8.08 -5.97
CA ASP A 188 -16.63 8.61 -6.96
C ASP A 188 -18.04 8.04 -6.77
N LEU A 189 -18.15 6.75 -6.43
CA LEU A 189 -19.43 6.12 -6.15
C LEU A 189 -20.11 6.73 -4.93
N ILE A 190 -19.36 6.96 -3.85
CA ILE A 190 -19.89 7.62 -2.64
C ILE A 190 -20.38 9.04 -2.99
N ARG A 191 -19.60 9.79 -3.78
CA ARG A 191 -19.96 11.16 -4.19
C ARG A 191 -21.21 11.25 -5.08
N ARG A 192 -21.50 10.21 -5.88
CA ARG A 192 -22.72 10.17 -6.71
C ARG A 192 -23.99 9.82 -5.94
N VAL A 193 -23.83 9.20 -4.76
CA VAL A 193 -24.94 8.66 -3.96
C VAL A 193 -25.22 9.51 -2.71
N ALA A 194 -24.25 10.34 -2.29
CA ALA A 194 -24.41 11.40 -1.29
C ALA A 194 -24.99 12.67 -1.91
#